data_AF-M3VCW6-F1
#
_entry.id   AF-M3VCW6-F1
#
_cell.length_a   1.000
_cell.length_b   1.000
_cell.length_c   1.000
_cell.angle_alpha   90.00
_cell.angle_beta   90.00
_cell.angle_gamma   90.00
#
_symmetry.space_group_name_H-M   'P 1'
#
loop_
_entity.id
_entity.type
_entity.pdbx_description
1 polymer ?
#
loop_
_entity_poly.entity_id
_entity_poly.type
_entity_poly.pdbx_seq_one_letter_code
_entity_poly.pdbx_strand_id
1 'polypeptide(L)'
;MVLALAFGLSWPWWARLVAAVVATAAALLGWASLDNGLRPFPAIYGGPRPATITGMHTDGPRTLFDVRVDTARGSFESVIADRVHVDDRHRFSVGSQWEVYEFAASRTRVILTGAHDDVRRYGYDLGDVRGFTDVDGTDGYGSEIVARGFRDRLPDLHTDHPTAADRARPNWGMFVVTLAALVSVATGLPAAAFLVPWPWWAQVLSILAVGAAGVLAWMEIVGNLRPFPAIYDRPRSATVTGVETVGDGDGGSIELFAVRVEEGGVPFDSVLADYINPDQLHRFSTGTRWQVYEFADSSDRVILTEAHDDVLRDGYDLSGVRWGREFTGGTGFGSAVLARGFRARLMDKET
;
A
#
# COMPACT_ATOMS: atom_id res chain seq x y z
N MET A 1 -21.96 -39.58 15.98
CA MET A 1 -21.75 -40.95 16.52
C MET A 1 -21.67 -42.01 15.43
N VAL A 2 -22.57 -42.00 14.43
CA VAL A 2 -22.58 -42.97 13.31
C VAL A 2 -21.31 -42.91 12.43
N LEU A 3 -20.75 -41.72 12.17
CA LEU A 3 -19.45 -41.56 11.46
C LEU A 3 -18.23 -42.05 12.26
N ALA A 4 -18.31 -42.12 13.60
CA ALA A 4 -17.18 -42.52 14.43
C ALA A 4 -16.94 -44.04 14.44
N LEU A 5 -18.01 -44.83 14.27
CA LEU A 5 -17.93 -46.29 14.17
C LEU A 5 -17.44 -46.76 12.79
N ALA A 6 -17.68 -45.99 11.72
CA ALA A 6 -17.35 -46.39 10.36
C ALA A 6 -15.85 -46.45 10.05
N PHE A 7 -15.01 -45.73 10.80
CA PHE A 7 -13.57 -45.65 10.54
C PHE A 7 -12.68 -46.21 11.66
N GLY A 8 -13.26 -46.81 12.70
CA GLY A 8 -12.49 -47.40 13.82
C GLY A 8 -11.65 -46.38 14.63
N LEU A 9 -11.84 -45.08 14.40
CA LEU A 9 -11.12 -44.02 15.10
C LEU A 9 -11.80 -43.73 16.42
N SER A 10 -11.08 -43.93 17.53
CA SER A 10 -11.59 -43.61 18.86
C SER A 10 -11.88 -42.12 19.00
N TRP A 11 -12.81 -41.76 19.89
CA TRP A 11 -13.23 -40.38 20.14
C TRP A 11 -12.09 -39.34 20.23
N PRO A 12 -10.93 -39.63 20.87
CA PRO A 12 -9.80 -38.71 20.89
C PRO A 12 -9.23 -38.36 19.50
N TRP A 13 -9.29 -39.28 18.54
CA TRP A 13 -8.82 -39.02 17.18
C TRP A 13 -9.78 -38.12 16.40
N TRP A 14 -11.09 -38.27 16.62
CA TRP A 14 -12.08 -37.37 16.03
C TRP A 14 -11.94 -35.94 16.57
N ALA A 15 -11.75 -35.78 17.88
CA ALA A 15 -11.49 -34.48 18.47
C ALA A 15 -10.22 -33.81 17.88
N ARG A 16 -9.18 -34.60 17.60
CA ARG A 16 -7.92 -34.13 16.99
C ARG A 16 -8.08 -33.74 15.52
N LEU A 17 -8.82 -34.54 14.74
CA LEU A 17 -9.10 -34.22 13.34
C LEU A 17 -9.92 -32.93 13.25
N VAL A 18 -10.92 -32.77 14.11
CA VAL A 18 -11.74 -31.56 14.19
C VAL A 18 -10.90 -30.35 14.60
N ALA A 19 -10.03 -30.48 15.62
CA ALA A 19 -9.14 -29.40 16.03
C ALA A 19 -8.17 -28.98 14.93
N ALA A 20 -7.59 -29.94 14.19
CA ALA A 20 -6.71 -29.65 13.06
C ALA A 20 -7.46 -28.94 11.93
N VAL A 21 -8.65 -29.43 11.56
CA VAL A 21 -9.50 -28.80 10.53
C VAL A 21 -9.92 -27.39 10.96
N VAL A 22 -10.27 -27.17 12.23
CA VAL A 22 -10.64 -25.84 12.74
C VAL A 22 -9.45 -24.89 12.78
N ALA A 23 -8.26 -25.36 13.16
CA ALA A 23 -7.04 -24.54 13.13
C ALA A 23 -6.63 -24.17 11.69
N THR A 24 -6.69 -25.12 10.76
CA THR A 24 -6.45 -24.86 9.33
C THR A 24 -7.51 -23.93 8.77
N ALA A 25 -8.78 -24.11 9.10
CA ALA A 25 -9.86 -23.22 8.66
C ALA A 25 -9.72 -21.82 9.28
N ALA A 26 -9.32 -21.69 10.54
CA ALA A 26 -9.06 -20.39 11.17
C ALA A 26 -7.83 -19.70 10.59
N ALA A 27 -6.79 -20.44 10.23
CA ALA A 27 -5.63 -19.91 9.51
C ALA A 27 -6.03 -19.45 8.09
N LEU A 28 -6.80 -20.25 7.36
CA LEU A 28 -7.30 -19.90 6.03
C LEU A 28 -8.31 -18.75 6.07
N LEU A 29 -9.17 -18.67 7.09
CA LEU A 29 -10.11 -17.56 7.29
C LEU A 29 -9.41 -16.30 7.79
N GLY A 30 -8.37 -16.42 8.61
CA GLY A 30 -7.50 -15.31 8.99
C GLY A 30 -6.75 -14.76 7.78
N TRP A 31 -6.24 -15.66 6.93
CA TRP A 31 -5.62 -15.33 5.65
C TRP A 31 -6.63 -14.69 4.68
N ALA A 32 -7.81 -15.27 4.51
CA ALA A 32 -8.90 -14.72 3.68
C ALA A 32 -9.55 -13.45 4.25
N SER A 33 -9.47 -13.22 5.56
CA SER A 33 -9.93 -11.99 6.23
C SER A 33 -8.95 -10.84 5.99
N LEU A 34 -7.65 -11.14 6.01
CA LEU A 34 -6.61 -10.21 5.55
C LEU A 34 -6.77 -9.89 4.06
N ASP A 35 -7.28 -10.85 3.27
CA ASP A 35 -7.53 -10.73 1.83
C ASP A 35 -8.80 -9.90 1.48
N ASN A 36 -9.82 -9.92 2.34
CA ASN A 36 -11.09 -9.24 2.08
C ASN A 36 -11.19 -7.81 2.66
N GLY A 37 -10.26 -7.39 3.52
CA GLY A 37 -10.38 -6.13 4.27
C GLY A 37 -9.78 -4.88 3.61
N LEU A 38 -8.84 -5.04 2.67
CA LEU A 38 -8.08 -3.92 2.13
C LEU A 38 -7.84 -4.09 0.62
N ARG A 39 -8.93 -4.19 -0.16
CA ARG A 39 -8.80 -4.01 -1.62
C ARG A 39 -8.23 -2.61 -1.86
N PRO A 40 -7.05 -2.49 -2.46
CA PRO A 40 -6.41 -1.20 -2.64
C PRO A 40 -7.34 -0.28 -3.43
N PHE A 41 -7.47 0.95 -2.95
CA PHE A 41 -8.05 2.00 -3.75
C PHE A 41 -7.21 2.13 -5.02
N PRO A 42 -7.79 1.98 -6.21
CA PRO A 42 -7.01 2.08 -7.42
C PRO A 42 -6.56 3.52 -7.61
N ALA A 43 -5.28 3.69 -7.93
CA ALA A 43 -4.67 5.00 -8.04
C ALA A 43 -5.35 5.82 -9.14
N ILE A 44 -5.61 7.08 -8.82
CA ILE A 44 -5.98 8.13 -9.76
C ILE A 44 -4.71 8.51 -10.52
N TYR A 45 -4.71 8.39 -11.85
CA TYR A 45 -3.55 8.76 -12.67
C TYR A 45 -3.76 10.06 -13.41
N GLY A 46 -2.72 10.91 -13.34
CA GLY A 46 -2.64 12.15 -14.11
C GLY A 46 -3.49 13.29 -13.56
N GLY A 47 -3.24 14.49 -14.10
CA GLY A 47 -4.06 15.66 -13.83
C GLY A 47 -5.48 15.53 -14.39
N PRO A 48 -6.38 16.47 -14.03
CA PRO A 48 -7.73 16.55 -14.55
C PRO A 48 -7.77 16.43 -16.08
N ARG A 49 -8.71 15.64 -16.60
CA ARG A 49 -8.94 15.45 -18.03
C ARG A 49 -10.30 16.00 -18.42
N PRO A 50 -10.40 16.73 -19.54
CA PRO A 50 -11.70 17.10 -20.09
C PRO A 50 -12.43 15.85 -20.56
N ALA A 51 -13.71 15.78 -20.23
CA ALA A 51 -14.62 14.72 -20.61
C ALA A 51 -15.94 15.30 -21.11
N THR A 52 -16.48 14.71 -22.17
CA THR A 52 -17.78 15.08 -22.73
C THR A 52 -18.79 14.00 -22.38
N ILE A 53 -19.96 14.35 -21.84
CA ILE A 53 -21.06 13.40 -21.65
C ILE A 53 -21.56 12.93 -23.02
N THR A 54 -21.44 11.64 -23.31
CA THR A 54 -21.89 11.03 -24.57
C THR A 54 -23.25 10.37 -24.44
N GLY A 55 -23.62 9.94 -23.23
CA GLY A 55 -24.87 9.24 -22.98
C GLY A 55 -25.23 9.18 -21.51
N MET A 56 -26.46 8.74 -21.27
CA MET A 56 -26.95 8.43 -19.93
C MET A 56 -27.79 7.16 -20.03
N HIS A 57 -27.52 6.19 -19.17
CA HIS A 57 -28.30 4.96 -19.09
C HIS A 57 -28.62 4.63 -17.63
N THR A 58 -29.74 3.94 -17.42
CA THR A 58 -30.16 3.51 -16.09
C THR A 58 -29.85 2.04 -15.89
N ASP A 59 -29.16 1.73 -14.78
CA ASP A 59 -28.90 0.37 -14.31
C ASP A 59 -29.62 0.15 -12.98
N GLY A 60 -30.85 -0.38 -13.06
CA GLY A 60 -31.77 -0.46 -11.91
C GLY A 60 -32.12 0.95 -11.37
N PRO A 61 -31.91 1.23 -10.06
CA PRO A 61 -32.19 2.55 -9.49
C PRO A 61 -31.09 3.59 -9.79
N ARG A 62 -30.03 3.19 -10.50
CA ARG A 62 -28.84 4.02 -10.72
C ARG A 62 -28.90 4.68 -12.08
N THR A 63 -28.44 5.93 -12.13
CA THR A 63 -28.17 6.62 -13.39
C THR A 63 -26.66 6.64 -13.58
N LEU A 64 -26.19 6.09 -14.69
CA LEU A 64 -24.81 6.09 -15.13
C LEU A 64 -24.65 7.08 -16.29
N PHE A 65 -23.50 7.74 -16.34
CA PHE A 65 -23.19 8.75 -17.35
C PHE A 65 -22.01 8.26 -18.19
N ASP A 66 -22.27 8.01 -19.46
CA ASP A 66 -21.25 7.66 -20.43
C ASP A 66 -20.48 8.93 -20.81
N VAL A 67 -19.16 8.86 -20.83
CA VAL A 67 -18.26 9.97 -21.09
C VAL A 67 -17.17 9.60 -22.07
N ARG A 68 -16.90 10.52 -22.99
CA ARG A 68 -15.70 10.50 -23.83
C ARG A 68 -14.63 11.37 -23.21
N VAL A 69 -13.54 10.75 -22.77
CA VAL A 69 -12.40 11.44 -22.13
C VAL A 69 -11.36 11.74 -23.19
N ASP A 70 -11.00 13.01 -23.35
CA ASP A 70 -9.99 13.45 -24.31
C ASP A 70 -8.60 13.48 -23.63
N THR A 71 -7.64 12.73 -24.17
CA THR A 71 -6.26 12.67 -23.69
C THR A 71 -5.28 13.11 -24.77
N ALA A 72 -4.04 13.38 -24.37
CA ALA A 72 -2.95 13.67 -25.32
C ALA A 72 -2.69 12.53 -26.33
N ARG A 73 -3.13 11.30 -26.04
CA ARG A 73 -2.94 10.12 -26.91
C ARG A 73 -4.19 9.75 -27.70
N GLY A 74 -5.27 10.52 -27.61
CA GLY A 74 -6.56 10.22 -28.23
C GLY A 74 -7.71 10.26 -27.23
N SER A 75 -8.90 9.89 -27.69
CA SER A 75 -10.10 9.83 -26.86
C SER A 75 -10.50 8.40 -26.56
N PHE A 76 -11.14 8.17 -25.41
CA PHE A 76 -11.73 6.88 -25.04
C PHE A 76 -13.08 7.06 -24.35
N GLU A 77 -13.98 6.09 -24.51
CA GLU A 77 -15.26 6.05 -23.80
C GLU A 77 -15.10 5.39 -22.43
N SER A 78 -15.80 5.92 -21.44
CA SER A 78 -15.78 5.50 -20.04
C SER A 78 -17.10 5.85 -19.36
N VAL A 79 -17.29 5.45 -18.10
CA VAL A 79 -18.47 5.79 -17.30
C VAL A 79 -18.06 6.59 -16.06
N ILE A 80 -18.82 7.63 -15.69
CA ILE A 80 -18.61 8.31 -14.41
C ILE A 80 -18.98 7.35 -13.27
N ALA A 81 -18.02 7.10 -12.37
CA ALA A 81 -18.17 6.23 -11.22
C ALA A 81 -18.94 6.90 -10.08
N ASP A 82 -18.91 8.24 -9.97
CA ASP A 82 -19.64 8.98 -8.94
C ASP A 82 -21.14 8.75 -9.03
N ARG A 83 -21.74 8.54 -7.86
CA ARG A 83 -23.19 8.50 -7.73
C ARG A 83 -23.71 9.90 -7.49
N VAL A 84 -24.20 10.51 -8.57
CA VAL A 84 -24.74 11.86 -8.57
C VAL A 84 -26.15 11.88 -7.99
N HIS A 85 -26.39 12.79 -7.03
CA HIS A 85 -27.70 13.02 -6.42
C HIS A 85 -28.76 13.33 -7.50
N VAL A 86 -30.00 12.87 -7.30
CA VAL A 86 -31.07 12.98 -8.32
C VAL A 86 -31.31 14.41 -8.78
N ASP A 87 -31.27 15.35 -7.84
CA ASP A 87 -31.46 16.78 -8.11
C ASP A 87 -30.39 17.35 -9.04
N ASP A 88 -29.17 16.81 -9.05
CA ASP A 88 -28.06 17.39 -9.82
C ASP A 88 -27.89 16.70 -11.19
N ARG A 89 -28.63 15.62 -11.46
CA ARG A 89 -28.53 14.85 -12.72
C ARG A 89 -28.87 15.68 -13.96
N HIS A 90 -29.74 16.70 -13.82
CA HIS A 90 -30.10 17.58 -14.93
C HIS A 90 -28.92 18.38 -15.49
N ARG A 91 -27.83 18.52 -14.71
CA ARG A 91 -26.60 19.21 -15.14
C ARG A 91 -25.80 18.38 -16.15
N PHE A 92 -25.94 17.05 -16.12
CA PHE A 92 -25.21 16.10 -16.95
C PHE A 92 -25.94 15.82 -18.28
N SER A 93 -26.04 16.86 -19.12
CA SER A 93 -26.64 16.75 -20.45
C SER A 93 -25.64 16.25 -21.49
N VAL A 94 -26.10 15.52 -22.52
CA VAL A 94 -25.23 15.07 -23.62
C VAL A 94 -24.56 16.29 -24.29
N GLY A 95 -23.24 16.23 -24.44
CA GLY A 95 -22.42 17.33 -24.95
C GLY A 95 -21.84 18.27 -23.87
N SER A 96 -22.32 18.18 -22.62
CA SER A 96 -21.73 18.95 -21.51
C SER A 96 -20.30 18.50 -21.22
N GLN A 97 -19.44 19.48 -20.88
CA GLN A 97 -18.03 19.28 -20.60
C GLN A 97 -17.80 19.22 -19.10
N TRP A 98 -16.99 18.26 -18.67
CA TRP A 98 -16.65 18.00 -17.28
C TRP A 98 -15.16 17.74 -17.15
N GLU A 99 -14.64 17.85 -15.94
CA GLU A 99 -13.28 17.45 -15.62
C GLU A 99 -13.34 16.19 -14.77
N VAL A 100 -12.58 15.18 -15.20
CA VAL A 100 -12.53 13.88 -14.55
C VAL A 100 -11.10 13.42 -14.32
N TYR A 101 -10.95 12.55 -13.35
CA TYR A 101 -9.74 11.78 -13.09
C TYR A 101 -9.89 10.38 -13.69
N GLU A 102 -8.87 9.95 -14.44
CA GLU A 102 -8.80 8.60 -14.99
C GLU A 102 -8.44 7.60 -13.90
N PHE A 103 -9.19 6.51 -13.87
CA PHE A 103 -8.97 5.42 -12.94
C PHE A 103 -8.15 4.31 -13.62
N ALA A 104 -6.88 4.15 -13.23
CA ALA A 104 -5.96 3.34 -14.04
C ALA A 104 -6.20 1.84 -14.06
N ALA A 105 -6.91 1.29 -13.07
CA ALA A 105 -7.21 -0.14 -13.07
C ALA A 105 -8.18 -0.51 -14.19
N SER A 106 -9.01 0.43 -14.65
CA SER A 106 -9.86 0.21 -15.80
C SER A 106 -10.19 1.54 -16.46
N ARG A 107 -9.81 1.70 -17.73
CA ARG A 107 -10.32 2.80 -18.60
C ARG A 107 -11.84 2.80 -18.79
N THR A 108 -12.54 1.97 -18.03
CA THR A 108 -13.98 1.83 -18.04
C THR A 108 -14.66 2.82 -17.10
N ARG A 109 -13.92 3.39 -16.13
CA ARG A 109 -14.50 4.31 -15.14
C ARG A 109 -13.62 5.53 -14.87
N VAL A 110 -14.27 6.65 -14.60
CA VAL A 110 -13.63 7.92 -14.21
C VAL A 110 -14.36 8.56 -13.03
N ILE A 111 -13.70 9.45 -12.30
CA ILE A 111 -14.27 10.17 -11.16
C ILE A 111 -14.25 11.66 -11.43
N LEU A 112 -15.31 12.39 -11.08
CA LEU A 112 -15.37 13.85 -11.18
C LEU A 112 -14.30 14.51 -10.30
N THR A 113 -13.60 15.50 -10.83
CA THR A 113 -12.57 16.22 -10.06
C THR A 113 -13.19 17.12 -8.99
N GLY A 114 -12.33 17.73 -8.15
CA GLY A 114 -12.74 18.74 -7.17
C GLY A 114 -13.22 20.06 -7.81
N ALA A 115 -13.04 20.25 -9.12
CA ALA A 115 -13.64 21.38 -9.83
C ALA A 115 -15.18 21.32 -9.83
N HIS A 116 -15.75 20.13 -9.54
CA HIS A 116 -17.19 19.86 -9.51
C HIS A 116 -17.64 19.52 -8.08
N ASP A 117 -17.09 20.23 -7.09
CA ASP A 117 -17.46 20.06 -5.69
C ASP A 117 -18.90 20.49 -5.42
N ASP A 118 -19.47 21.34 -6.26
CA ASP A 118 -20.85 21.79 -6.21
C ASP A 118 -21.88 20.73 -6.67
N VAL A 119 -21.41 19.58 -7.16
CA VAL A 119 -22.26 18.40 -7.44
C VAL A 119 -22.33 17.53 -6.19
N ARG A 120 -23.55 17.30 -5.70
CA ARG A 120 -23.80 16.38 -4.58
C ARG A 120 -23.57 14.95 -5.02
N ARG A 121 -22.72 14.24 -4.28
CA ARG A 121 -22.40 12.84 -4.49
C ARG A 121 -22.82 12.05 -3.25
N TYR A 122 -23.10 10.77 -3.37
CA TYR A 122 -23.40 9.90 -2.22
C TYR A 122 -22.62 8.59 -2.25
N GLY A 123 -21.54 8.57 -3.02
CA GLY A 123 -20.65 7.42 -3.16
C GLY A 123 -20.11 7.30 -4.58
N TYR A 124 -19.40 6.20 -4.81
CA TYR A 124 -18.85 5.86 -6.12
C TYR A 124 -18.95 4.35 -6.35
N ASP A 125 -19.02 3.96 -7.62
CA ASP A 125 -19.03 2.58 -8.07
C ASP A 125 -17.92 2.36 -9.08
N LEU A 126 -16.82 1.76 -8.63
CA LEU A 126 -15.64 1.47 -9.44
C LEU A 126 -15.62 0.00 -9.89
N GLY A 127 -16.81 -0.62 -9.98
CA GLY A 127 -16.98 -2.05 -10.25
C GLY A 127 -16.87 -2.86 -8.97
N ASP A 128 -15.70 -3.43 -8.73
CA ASP A 128 -15.42 -4.30 -7.58
C ASP A 128 -15.18 -3.52 -6.27
N VAL A 129 -14.95 -2.21 -6.37
CA VAL A 129 -14.78 -1.31 -5.23
C VAL A 129 -15.96 -0.36 -5.18
N ARG A 130 -16.68 -0.39 -4.05
CA ARG A 130 -17.82 0.47 -3.79
C ARG A 130 -17.59 1.21 -2.49
N GLY A 131 -17.62 2.53 -2.55
CA GLY A 131 -17.69 3.38 -1.37
C GLY A 131 -19.08 3.94 -1.26
N PHE A 132 -19.80 3.52 -0.23
CA PHE A 132 -21.04 4.13 0.19
C PHE A 132 -20.75 4.93 1.44
N THR A 133 -21.07 6.22 1.42
CA THR A 133 -21.43 6.90 2.66
C THR A 133 -22.74 6.26 3.09
N ASP A 134 -22.74 5.72 4.30
CA ASP A 134 -23.79 4.87 4.81
C ASP A 134 -25.17 5.55 4.74
N VAL A 135 -26.19 4.70 4.80
CA VAL A 135 -27.62 4.88 4.48
C VAL A 135 -28.36 6.02 5.24
N ASP A 136 -27.65 6.85 6.00
CA ASP A 136 -28.21 7.92 6.84
C ASP A 136 -28.29 9.30 6.15
N GLY A 137 -28.17 9.38 4.83
CA GLY A 137 -28.54 10.60 4.08
C GLY A 137 -27.64 11.81 4.35
N THR A 138 -26.37 11.59 4.73
CA THR A 138 -25.38 12.67 4.72
C THR A 138 -24.90 12.89 3.30
N ASP A 139 -25.68 13.66 2.54
CA ASP A 139 -25.21 14.30 1.31
C ASP A 139 -23.95 15.10 1.62
N GLY A 140 -22.90 14.90 0.81
CA GLY A 140 -21.66 15.64 0.89
C GLY A 140 -21.29 16.22 -0.48
N TYR A 141 -20.63 17.36 -0.46
CA TYR A 141 -20.06 17.98 -1.65
C TYR A 141 -18.77 17.23 -2.05
N GLY A 142 -18.52 17.13 -3.36
CA GLY A 142 -17.69 16.09 -4.00
C GLY A 142 -16.38 15.69 -3.30
N SER A 143 -15.48 16.65 -3.09
CA SER A 143 -14.16 16.40 -2.48
C SER A 143 -14.23 15.90 -1.04
N GLU A 144 -15.25 16.27 -0.28
CA GLU A 144 -15.39 15.87 1.12
C GLU A 144 -15.69 14.38 1.25
N ILE A 145 -16.50 13.81 0.35
CA ILE A 145 -16.83 12.37 0.35
C ILE A 145 -15.61 11.53 -0.04
N VAL A 146 -14.89 12.00 -1.06
CA VAL A 146 -13.63 11.37 -1.49
C VAL A 146 -12.62 11.43 -0.34
N ALA A 147 -12.39 12.61 0.24
CA ALA A 147 -11.45 12.83 1.34
C ALA A 147 -11.83 12.10 2.64
N ARG A 148 -13.12 12.04 3.00
CA ARG A 148 -13.61 11.34 4.20
C ARG A 148 -13.54 9.83 4.02
N GLY A 149 -13.88 9.31 2.84
CA GLY A 149 -13.64 7.91 2.47
C GLY A 149 -12.16 7.50 2.50
N PHE A 150 -11.24 8.45 2.26
CA PHE A 150 -9.80 8.26 2.44
C PHE A 150 -9.35 8.36 3.90
N ARG A 151 -9.92 9.29 4.68
CA ARG A 151 -9.54 9.55 6.08
C ARG A 151 -10.01 8.44 7.02
N ASP A 152 -11.24 7.97 6.88
CA ASP A 152 -11.84 6.99 7.80
C ASP A 152 -11.23 5.57 7.68
N ARG A 153 -10.33 5.34 6.70
CA ARG A 153 -9.60 4.09 6.50
C ARG A 153 -8.14 4.13 6.97
N LEU A 154 -7.67 5.25 7.52
CA LEU A 154 -6.33 5.40 8.13
C LEU A 154 -6.49 5.64 9.63
N PRO A 155 -6.02 4.74 10.53
CA PRO A 155 -6.17 4.97 11.96
C PRO A 155 -5.27 6.12 12.43
N ASP A 156 -5.84 7.00 13.26
CA ASP A 156 -5.15 8.11 13.92
C ASP A 156 -3.94 7.62 14.72
N LEU A 157 -2.75 8.07 14.34
CA LEU A 157 -1.50 7.87 15.09
C LEU A 157 -0.96 9.23 15.50
N HIS A 158 -1.20 9.57 16.76
CA HIS A 158 -0.58 10.67 17.46
C HIS A 158 0.40 10.13 18.52
N THR A 159 1.53 10.81 18.65
CA THR A 159 2.52 10.88 19.75
C THR A 159 3.78 9.98 19.78
N ASP A 160 4.88 10.72 20.00
CA ASP A 160 6.18 10.46 20.63
C ASP A 160 7.34 9.74 19.89
N HIS A 161 8.43 10.51 19.71
CA HIS A 161 9.70 10.12 19.09
C HIS A 161 10.61 9.31 20.06
N PRO A 162 11.05 8.09 19.69
CA PRO A 162 12.15 7.41 20.36
C PRO A 162 13.53 7.91 19.86
N THR A 163 14.53 7.90 20.75
CA THR A 163 15.90 8.39 20.50
C THR A 163 16.77 7.37 19.75
N ALA A 164 17.88 7.85 19.15
CA ALA A 164 18.75 7.12 18.22
C ALA A 164 19.46 5.85 18.75
N ALA A 165 19.25 5.47 20.02
CA ALA A 165 19.90 4.31 20.65
C ALA A 165 19.24 2.95 20.35
N ASP A 166 18.00 2.92 19.84
CA ASP A 166 17.25 1.67 19.63
C ASP A 166 17.39 1.04 18.22
N ARG A 167 18.51 1.27 17.53
CA ARG A 167 18.77 0.70 16.18
C ARG A 167 19.16 -0.79 16.20
N ALA A 168 18.40 -1.62 16.89
CA ALA A 168 18.46 -3.07 16.69
C ALA A 168 17.63 -3.40 15.44
N ARG A 169 18.31 -3.64 14.30
CA ARG A 169 17.63 -4.01 13.05
C ARG A 169 17.05 -5.43 13.17
N PRO A 170 15.81 -5.69 12.70
CA PRO A 170 15.31 -7.05 12.60
C PRO A 170 16.13 -7.82 11.56
N ASN A 171 16.85 -8.84 12.01
CA ASN A 171 17.59 -9.76 11.16
C ASN A 171 16.58 -10.72 10.49
N TRP A 172 16.31 -10.53 9.20
CA TRP A 172 15.44 -11.42 8.42
C TRP A 172 15.89 -12.89 8.42
N GLY A 173 17.21 -13.14 8.52
CA GLY A 173 17.73 -14.49 8.72
C GLY A 173 17.29 -15.09 10.07
N MET A 174 17.19 -14.28 11.12
CA MET A 174 16.65 -14.70 12.41
C MET A 174 15.15 -14.97 12.34
N PHE A 175 14.41 -14.24 11.50
CA PHE A 175 12.98 -14.49 11.25
C PHE A 175 12.75 -15.84 10.55
N VAL A 176 13.48 -16.12 9.47
CA VAL A 176 13.37 -17.41 8.75
C VAL A 176 13.81 -18.57 9.63
N VAL A 177 14.87 -18.41 10.42
CA VAL A 177 15.32 -19.42 11.39
C VAL A 177 14.29 -19.63 12.49
N THR A 178 13.65 -18.57 13.00
CA THR A 178 12.62 -18.67 14.05
C THR A 178 11.35 -19.32 13.51
N LEU A 179 10.94 -18.99 12.28
CA LEU A 179 9.79 -19.60 11.63
C LEU A 179 10.07 -21.07 11.28
N ALA A 180 11.23 -21.39 10.72
CA ALA A 180 11.63 -22.77 10.43
C ALA A 180 11.79 -23.59 11.72
N ALA A 181 12.26 -22.99 12.81
CA ALA A 181 12.29 -23.61 14.13
C ALA A 181 10.88 -23.82 14.68
N LEU A 182 9.97 -22.84 14.54
CA LEU A 182 8.56 -22.95 14.94
C LEU A 182 7.82 -24.03 14.15
N VAL A 183 8.07 -24.13 12.84
CA VAL A 183 7.51 -25.18 11.98
C VAL A 183 8.13 -26.52 12.32
N SER A 184 9.43 -26.60 12.55
CA SER A 184 10.11 -27.85 12.97
C SER A 184 9.68 -28.28 14.37
N VAL A 185 9.37 -27.35 15.27
CA VAL A 185 8.75 -27.60 16.58
C VAL A 185 7.31 -28.06 16.36
N ALA A 186 6.51 -27.37 15.54
CA ALA A 186 5.12 -27.70 15.28
C ALA A 186 4.90 -29.00 14.48
N THR A 187 5.90 -29.46 13.71
CA THR A 187 5.83 -30.67 12.87
C THR A 187 6.69 -31.82 13.40
N GLY A 188 7.83 -31.51 14.03
CA GLY A 188 8.77 -32.49 14.60
C GLY A 188 8.54 -32.82 16.08
N LEU A 189 8.07 -31.88 16.92
CA LEU A 189 7.70 -32.22 18.30
C LEU A 189 6.42 -33.02 18.44
N PRO A 190 5.39 -32.93 17.56
CA PRO A 190 4.32 -33.93 17.58
C PRO A 190 4.92 -35.32 17.39
N ALA A 191 5.74 -35.53 16.36
CA ALA A 191 6.35 -36.84 16.06
C ALA A 191 7.13 -37.45 17.25
N ALA A 192 7.89 -36.63 18.00
CA ALA A 192 8.61 -37.08 19.20
C ALA A 192 7.74 -37.14 20.48
N ALA A 193 6.77 -36.24 20.63
CA ALA A 193 5.79 -36.25 21.74
C ALA A 193 4.75 -37.37 21.61
N PHE A 194 4.62 -38.01 20.43
CA PHE A 194 3.80 -39.21 20.27
C PHE A 194 4.42 -40.47 20.89
N LEU A 195 5.70 -40.44 21.29
CA LEU A 195 6.36 -41.55 22.00
C LEU A 195 6.33 -41.40 23.53
N VAL A 196 6.04 -40.20 24.05
CA VAL A 196 6.01 -39.92 25.50
C VAL A 196 4.59 -39.48 25.88
N PRO A 197 3.87 -40.20 26.76
CA PRO A 197 2.48 -39.90 27.09
C PRO A 197 2.41 -38.63 27.95
N TRP A 198 2.38 -37.47 27.30
CA TRP A 198 2.14 -36.21 27.99
C TRP A 198 0.66 -36.08 28.38
N PRO A 199 0.36 -35.58 29.59
CA PRO A 199 -1.00 -35.24 29.96
C PRO A 199 -1.61 -34.25 28.95
N TRP A 200 -2.91 -34.39 28.66
CA TRP A 200 -3.63 -33.57 27.70
C TRP A 200 -3.53 -32.06 27.97
N TRP A 201 -3.43 -31.66 29.25
CA TRP A 201 -3.27 -30.25 29.62
C TRP A 201 -1.93 -29.67 29.16
N ALA A 202 -0.86 -30.48 29.12
CA ALA A 202 0.46 -30.05 28.65
C ALA A 202 0.45 -29.79 27.14
N GLN A 203 -0.31 -30.58 26.39
CA GLN A 203 -0.53 -30.37 24.95
C GLN A 203 -1.26 -29.05 24.70
N VAL A 204 -2.33 -28.79 25.45
CA VAL A 204 -3.08 -27.52 25.34
C VAL A 204 -2.19 -26.32 25.66
N LEU A 205 -1.41 -26.37 26.75
CA LEU A 205 -0.49 -25.29 27.11
C LEU A 205 0.59 -25.05 26.03
N SER A 206 1.10 -26.11 25.40
CA SER A 206 2.09 -25.96 24.33
C SER A 206 1.55 -25.25 23.08
N ILE A 207 0.30 -25.54 22.70
CA ILE A 207 -0.38 -24.88 21.57
C ILE A 207 -0.59 -23.40 21.89
N LEU A 208 -1.06 -23.08 23.10
CA LEU A 208 -1.26 -21.70 23.53
C LEU A 208 0.06 -20.92 23.57
N ALA A 209 1.14 -21.53 24.05
CA ALA A 209 2.46 -20.90 24.09
C ALA A 209 2.99 -20.58 22.67
N VAL A 210 2.85 -21.51 21.73
CA VAL A 210 3.23 -21.30 20.32
C VAL A 210 2.37 -20.21 19.66
N GLY A 211 1.05 -20.22 19.89
CA GLY A 211 0.15 -19.19 19.39
C GLY A 211 0.49 -17.80 19.92
N ALA A 212 0.75 -17.69 21.23
CA ALA A 212 1.16 -16.43 21.85
C ALA A 212 2.50 -15.92 21.30
N ALA A 213 3.49 -16.79 21.13
CA ALA A 213 4.78 -16.43 20.54
C ALA A 213 4.62 -15.94 19.08
N GLY A 214 3.77 -16.59 18.29
CA GLY A 214 3.45 -16.17 16.93
C GLY A 214 2.80 -14.78 16.87
N VAL A 215 1.85 -14.50 17.77
CA VAL A 215 1.20 -13.18 17.87
C VAL A 215 2.20 -12.10 18.30
N LEU A 216 3.05 -12.38 19.30
CA LEU A 216 4.07 -11.42 19.75
C LEU A 216 5.09 -11.11 18.64
N ALA A 217 5.57 -12.12 17.92
CA ALA A 217 6.45 -11.93 16.77
C ALA A 217 5.76 -11.13 15.67
N TRP A 218 4.48 -11.39 15.39
CA TRP A 218 3.71 -10.62 14.41
C TRP A 218 3.53 -9.16 14.85
N MET A 219 3.22 -8.91 16.12
CA MET A 219 3.11 -7.56 16.68
C MET A 219 4.45 -6.81 16.63
N GLU A 220 5.56 -7.49 16.88
CA GLU A 220 6.90 -6.90 16.77
C GLU A 220 7.22 -6.55 15.31
N ILE A 221 6.86 -7.42 14.36
CA ILE A 221 7.05 -7.16 12.93
C ILE A 221 6.19 -5.99 12.48
N VAL A 222 4.89 -6.01 12.79
CA VAL A 222 3.94 -4.97 12.39
C VAL A 222 4.23 -3.65 13.11
N GLY A 223 4.62 -3.70 14.38
CA GLY A 223 5.06 -2.52 15.13
C GLY A 223 6.36 -1.91 14.60
N ASN A 224 7.23 -2.75 14.02
CA ASN A 224 8.45 -2.29 13.34
C ASN A 224 8.22 -1.90 11.87
N LEU A 225 7.03 -2.14 11.30
CA LEU A 225 6.63 -1.52 10.04
C LEU A 225 6.35 -0.05 10.31
N ARG A 226 7.41 0.76 10.32
CA ARG A 226 7.27 2.21 10.45
C ARG A 226 6.36 2.72 9.34
N PRO A 227 5.36 3.56 9.65
CA PRO A 227 4.56 4.22 8.63
C PRO A 227 5.50 4.97 7.69
N PHE A 228 5.12 5.06 6.42
CA PHE A 228 5.90 5.84 5.47
C PHE A 228 6.08 7.25 6.03
N PRO A 229 7.32 7.74 6.09
CA PRO A 229 7.53 9.11 6.53
C PRO A 229 6.74 10.01 5.59
N ALA A 230 5.89 10.88 6.17
CA ALA A 230 5.05 11.75 5.36
C ALA A 230 5.93 12.67 4.53
N ILE A 231 5.57 12.95 3.28
CA ILE A 231 6.33 13.85 2.42
C ILE A 231 5.80 15.27 2.64
N TYR A 232 6.69 16.22 2.90
CA TYR A 232 6.35 17.63 2.91
C TYR A 232 6.29 18.14 1.47
N ASP A 233 5.08 18.43 0.98
CA ASP A 233 4.79 18.78 -0.42
C ASP A 233 5.20 20.22 -0.79
N ARG A 234 6.37 20.64 -0.31
CA ARG A 234 6.99 21.91 -0.69
C ARG A 234 8.36 21.62 -1.31
N PRO A 235 8.51 21.79 -2.63
CA PRO A 235 9.79 21.59 -3.29
C PRO A 235 10.86 22.49 -2.68
N ARG A 236 12.05 21.94 -2.47
CA ARG A 236 13.25 22.67 -2.02
C ARG A 236 14.40 22.44 -2.97
N SER A 237 15.30 23.43 -3.06
CA SER A 237 16.53 23.28 -3.84
C SER A 237 17.53 22.42 -3.05
N ALA A 238 18.24 21.52 -3.71
CA ALA A 238 19.31 20.74 -3.09
C ALA A 238 20.51 20.69 -4.02
N THR A 239 21.70 20.86 -3.45
CA THR A 239 22.97 20.80 -4.18
C THR A 239 23.67 19.49 -3.85
N VAL A 240 24.07 18.70 -4.86
CA VAL A 240 24.85 17.48 -4.62
C VAL A 240 26.19 17.84 -4.02
N THR A 241 26.51 17.30 -2.85
CA THR A 241 27.78 17.53 -2.15
C THR A 241 28.74 16.36 -2.29
N GLY A 242 28.24 15.16 -2.53
CA GLY A 242 29.07 13.98 -2.72
C GLY A 242 28.26 12.71 -2.97
N VAL A 243 28.93 11.57 -2.79
CA VAL A 243 28.34 10.24 -2.91
C VAL A 243 28.62 9.49 -1.62
N GLU A 244 27.60 8.84 -1.08
CA GLU A 244 27.67 7.91 0.04
C GLU A 244 27.43 6.49 -0.48
N THR A 245 28.30 5.56 -0.10
CA THR A 245 28.14 4.15 -0.44
C THR A 245 27.44 3.43 0.70
N VAL A 246 26.25 2.89 0.42
CA VAL A 246 25.47 2.13 1.40
C VAL A 246 25.45 0.66 1.00
N GLY A 247 25.80 -0.24 1.92
CA GLY A 247 25.77 -1.68 1.67
C GLY A 247 24.34 -2.19 1.44
N ASP A 248 24.10 -2.95 0.38
CA ASP A 248 22.77 -3.41 -0.05
C ASP A 248 22.17 -4.56 0.76
N GLY A 249 22.95 -5.14 1.68
CA GLY A 249 22.52 -6.22 2.56
C GLY A 249 22.89 -7.61 2.05
N ASP A 250 23.11 -7.75 0.75
CA ASP A 250 23.49 -9.01 0.07
C ASP A 250 24.99 -9.04 -0.30
N GLY A 251 25.76 -8.09 0.26
CA GLY A 251 27.19 -7.98 0.07
C GLY A 251 27.60 -7.06 -1.09
N GLY A 252 26.64 -6.48 -1.82
CA GLY A 252 26.89 -5.40 -2.75
C GLY A 252 26.77 -4.03 -2.09
N SER A 253 26.99 -3.00 -2.90
CA SER A 253 26.98 -1.61 -2.46
C SER A 253 26.26 -0.74 -3.47
N ILE A 254 25.42 0.17 -2.98
CA ILE A 254 24.67 1.14 -3.78
C ILE A 254 25.21 2.53 -3.50
N GLU A 255 25.41 3.30 -4.56
CA GLU A 255 25.78 4.72 -4.48
C GLU A 255 24.52 5.56 -4.27
N LEU A 256 24.50 6.32 -3.18
CA LEU A 256 23.51 7.35 -2.89
C LEU A 256 24.17 8.71 -2.97
N PHE A 257 23.41 9.74 -3.33
CA PHE A 257 23.94 11.09 -3.46
C PHE A 257 23.75 11.86 -2.17
N ALA A 258 24.84 12.29 -1.55
CA ALA A 258 24.80 13.25 -0.46
C ALA A 258 24.43 14.62 -1.03
N VAL A 259 23.47 15.30 -0.42
CA VAL A 259 22.95 16.58 -0.87
C VAL A 259 22.86 17.57 0.29
N ARG A 260 23.08 18.84 -0.01
CA ARG A 260 22.81 19.94 0.91
C ARG A 260 21.53 20.63 0.47
N VAL A 261 20.50 20.57 1.29
CA VAL A 261 19.21 21.19 1.01
C VAL A 261 19.28 22.66 1.38
N GLU A 262 19.00 23.52 0.41
CA GLU A 262 18.98 24.97 0.50
C GLU A 262 17.54 25.44 0.26
N GLU A 263 17.12 26.54 0.89
CA GLU A 263 15.79 27.17 0.76
C GLU A 263 14.71 26.66 1.76
N GLY A 264 13.93 27.59 2.31
CA GLY A 264 12.80 27.31 3.22
C GLY A 264 13.15 27.12 4.70
N GLY A 265 14.41 27.27 5.12
CA GLY A 265 14.83 27.12 6.52
C GLY A 265 16.35 27.13 6.71
N VAL A 266 16.83 26.54 7.80
CA VAL A 266 18.27 26.32 8.04
C VAL A 266 18.76 25.24 7.08
N PRO A 267 19.85 25.49 6.31
CA PRO A 267 20.42 24.47 5.44
C PRO A 267 20.84 23.24 6.23
N PHE A 268 20.57 22.06 5.69
CA PHE A 268 20.96 20.79 6.30
C PHE A 268 21.51 19.84 5.24
N ASP A 269 22.39 18.94 5.67
CA ASP A 269 22.92 17.89 4.83
C ASP A 269 22.00 16.66 4.94
N SER A 270 21.74 16.02 3.81
CA SER A 270 20.83 14.89 3.67
C SER A 270 21.34 13.95 2.59
N VAL A 271 20.62 12.85 2.35
CA VAL A 271 20.95 11.87 1.32
C VAL A 271 19.73 11.68 0.43
N LEU A 272 19.97 11.69 -0.88
CA LEU A 272 18.93 11.40 -1.85
C LEU A 272 18.49 9.94 -1.71
N ALA A 273 17.21 9.73 -1.45
CA ALA A 273 16.61 8.42 -1.32
C ALA A 273 16.58 7.69 -2.66
N ASP A 274 16.44 8.40 -3.79
CA ASP A 274 16.32 7.80 -5.12
C ASP A 274 17.56 6.98 -5.51
N TYR A 275 17.36 5.71 -5.86
CA TYR A 275 18.37 4.91 -6.56
C TYR A 275 18.38 5.32 -8.02
N ILE A 276 19.36 6.14 -8.39
CA ILE A 276 19.50 6.65 -9.75
C ILE A 276 20.05 5.54 -10.65
N ASN A 277 19.46 5.41 -11.84
CA ASN A 277 19.95 4.44 -12.82
C ASN A 277 21.42 4.71 -13.18
N PRO A 278 22.28 3.68 -13.27
CA PRO A 278 23.70 3.83 -13.58
C PRO A 278 24.01 4.70 -14.80
N ASP A 279 23.17 4.65 -15.84
CA ASP A 279 23.36 5.40 -17.08
C ASP A 279 23.21 6.92 -16.88
N GLN A 280 22.57 7.34 -15.79
CA GLN A 280 22.27 8.74 -15.49
C GLN A 280 23.07 9.31 -14.31
N LEU A 281 23.93 8.53 -13.65
CA LEU A 281 24.75 8.99 -12.52
C LEU A 281 25.60 10.23 -12.87
N HIS A 282 26.06 10.33 -14.11
CA HIS A 282 26.85 11.46 -14.61
C HIS A 282 26.12 12.82 -14.49
N ARG A 283 24.79 12.84 -14.39
CA ARG A 283 24.00 14.07 -14.19
C ARG A 283 24.13 14.60 -12.76
N PHE A 284 24.43 13.73 -11.80
CA PHE A 284 24.48 14.03 -10.36
C PHE A 284 25.91 14.32 -9.89
N SER A 285 26.68 15.08 -10.66
CA SER A 285 28.02 15.50 -10.22
C SER A 285 27.93 16.51 -9.06
N THR A 286 28.92 16.51 -8.17
CA THR A 286 29.03 17.49 -7.09
C THR A 286 28.88 18.93 -7.60
N GLY A 287 28.06 19.73 -6.90
CA GLY A 287 27.71 21.10 -7.26
C GLY A 287 26.47 21.24 -8.15
N THR A 288 25.91 20.15 -8.68
CA THR A 288 24.65 20.18 -9.43
C THR A 288 23.46 20.44 -8.51
N ARG A 289 22.45 21.14 -9.02
CA ARG A 289 21.25 21.52 -8.27
C ARG A 289 20.03 20.75 -8.75
N TRP A 290 19.23 20.33 -7.78
CA TRP A 290 18.04 19.51 -7.97
C TRP A 290 16.90 20.04 -7.09
N GLN A 291 15.67 19.69 -7.45
CA GLN A 291 14.51 19.96 -6.59
C GLN A 291 14.15 18.67 -5.88
N VAL A 292 13.97 18.77 -4.57
CA VAL A 292 13.67 17.64 -3.71
C VAL A 292 12.51 17.95 -2.77
N TYR A 293 11.82 16.90 -2.35
CA TYR A 293 10.90 16.93 -1.22
C TYR A 293 11.59 16.39 0.04
N GLU A 294 11.29 17.03 1.15
CA GLU A 294 11.70 16.62 2.49
C GLU A 294 10.66 15.66 3.08
N PHE A 295 11.10 14.72 3.91
CA PHE A 295 10.19 13.94 4.74
C PHE A 295 9.84 14.73 6.01
N ALA A 296 8.55 14.88 6.30
CA ALA A 296 8.02 15.68 7.41
C ALA A 296 8.62 15.29 8.78
N ASP A 297 8.93 14.01 8.97
CA ASP A 297 9.43 13.47 10.24
C ASP A 297 10.94 13.14 10.22
N SER A 298 11.65 13.44 9.12
CA SER A 298 13.08 13.14 8.99
C SER A 298 13.78 13.98 7.92
N SER A 299 14.87 14.66 8.31
CA SER A 299 15.79 15.34 7.40
C SER A 299 16.88 14.41 6.85
N ASP A 300 16.95 13.15 7.27
CA ASP A 300 18.04 12.22 6.91
C ASP A 300 17.97 11.77 5.45
N ARG A 301 16.79 11.91 4.84
CA ARG A 301 16.52 11.55 3.45
C ARG A 301 15.71 12.64 2.77
N VAL A 302 15.90 12.77 1.47
CA VAL A 302 15.06 13.58 0.60
C VAL A 302 14.81 12.83 -0.70
N ILE A 303 13.77 13.21 -1.45
CA ILE A 303 13.40 12.53 -2.69
C ILE A 303 13.26 13.54 -3.83
N LEU A 304 13.67 13.17 -5.05
CA LEU A 304 13.51 14.03 -6.23
C LEU A 304 12.02 14.31 -6.51
N THR A 305 11.71 15.59 -6.74
CA THR A 305 10.35 16.02 -7.10
C THR A 305 9.96 15.55 -8.51
N GLU A 306 8.70 15.79 -8.85
CA GLU A 306 8.11 15.59 -10.19
C GLU A 306 8.75 16.47 -11.27
N ALA A 307 9.44 17.55 -10.88
CA ALA A 307 10.24 18.36 -11.81
C ALA A 307 11.37 17.55 -12.46
N HIS A 308 11.75 16.42 -11.86
CA HIS A 308 12.80 15.51 -12.32
C HIS A 308 12.24 14.14 -12.72
N ASP A 309 11.01 14.12 -13.27
CA ASP A 309 10.41 12.89 -13.78
C ASP A 309 11.16 12.33 -15.00
N ASP A 310 12.03 13.10 -15.63
CA ASP A 310 12.95 12.67 -16.70
C ASP A 310 14.12 11.81 -16.18
N VAL A 311 14.33 11.74 -14.87
CA VAL A 311 15.37 10.91 -14.25
C VAL A 311 14.88 9.47 -14.13
N LEU A 312 15.67 8.53 -14.66
CA LEU A 312 15.47 7.09 -14.52
C LEU A 312 15.90 6.64 -13.13
N ARG A 313 14.97 6.00 -12.43
CA ARG A 313 15.14 5.52 -11.05
C ARG A 313 14.95 4.01 -11.03
N ASP A 314 15.80 3.35 -10.28
CA ASP A 314 15.80 1.90 -10.07
C ASP A 314 15.17 1.53 -8.72
N GLY A 315 14.86 2.53 -7.87
CA GLY A 315 14.33 2.34 -6.51
C GLY A 315 14.51 3.54 -5.56
N TYR A 316 14.39 3.29 -4.26
CA TYR A 316 14.47 4.24 -3.14
C TYR A 316 15.06 3.60 -1.86
N ASP A 317 15.90 4.33 -1.11
CA ASP A 317 16.31 4.04 0.27
C ASP A 317 15.62 4.98 1.27
N LEU A 318 14.59 4.48 1.95
CA LEU A 318 13.77 5.24 2.90
C LEU A 318 14.16 4.94 4.34
N SER A 319 15.45 5.02 4.66
CA SER A 319 16.00 4.86 6.02
C SER A 319 15.56 3.58 6.74
N GLY A 320 15.80 2.43 6.09
CA GLY A 320 15.49 1.10 6.62
C GLY A 320 14.42 0.33 5.85
N VAL A 321 13.72 1.01 4.93
CA VAL A 321 12.90 0.38 3.89
C VAL A 321 13.56 0.65 2.55
N ARG A 322 14.08 -0.41 1.91
CA ARG A 322 14.62 -0.34 0.55
C ARG A 322 13.58 -0.80 -0.43
N TRP A 323 13.40 -0.02 -1.49
CA TRP A 323 12.55 -0.36 -2.62
C TRP A 323 13.42 -0.34 -3.86
N GLY A 324 13.44 -1.40 -4.66
CA GLY A 324 14.23 -1.37 -5.88
C GLY A 324 14.37 -2.72 -6.56
N ARG A 325 14.94 -2.67 -7.77
CA ARG A 325 15.30 -3.69 -8.79
C ARG A 325 14.56 -5.03 -8.78
N GLU A 326 14.47 -5.73 -7.66
CA GLU A 326 13.73 -6.99 -7.49
C GLU A 326 12.22 -6.78 -7.30
N PHE A 327 11.79 -5.70 -6.65
CA PHE A 327 10.37 -5.51 -6.30
C PHE A 327 9.51 -4.81 -7.37
N THR A 328 10.09 -3.97 -8.24
CA THR A 328 9.32 -3.11 -9.16
C THR A 328 9.24 -3.63 -10.59
N GLY A 329 9.91 -4.74 -10.91
CA GLY A 329 9.90 -5.33 -12.25
C GLY A 329 10.43 -4.40 -13.35
N GLY A 330 11.20 -3.35 -13.00
CA GLY A 330 11.85 -2.50 -13.99
C GLY A 330 12.23 -1.10 -13.53
N THR A 331 13.28 -0.60 -14.17
CA THR A 331 13.70 0.80 -14.22
C THR A 331 12.55 1.68 -14.76
N GLY A 332 12.39 2.90 -14.25
CA GLY A 332 11.34 3.79 -14.74
C GLY A 332 11.62 5.26 -14.49
N PHE A 333 10.93 6.10 -15.25
CA PHE A 333 10.99 7.55 -15.12
C PHE A 333 10.22 8.01 -13.88
N GLY A 334 10.89 8.76 -13.01
CA GLY A 334 10.23 9.61 -12.03
C GLY A 334 9.27 8.93 -11.03
N SER A 335 8.23 9.68 -10.69
CA SER A 335 7.08 9.32 -9.86
C SER A 335 6.38 8.00 -10.24
N ALA A 336 6.59 7.51 -11.48
CA ALA A 336 6.04 6.24 -11.93
C ALA A 336 6.67 5.02 -11.23
N VAL A 337 7.88 5.15 -10.68
CA VAL A 337 8.54 4.08 -9.91
C VAL A 337 8.06 4.09 -8.46
N LEU A 338 7.85 5.26 -7.84
CA LEU A 338 7.09 5.35 -6.57
C LEU A 338 5.71 4.70 -6.75
N ALA A 339 4.96 5.14 -7.75
CA ALA A 339 3.62 4.62 -8.02
C ALA A 339 3.60 3.10 -8.30
N ARG A 340 4.65 2.55 -8.94
CA ARG A 340 4.80 1.09 -9.16
C ARG A 340 5.31 0.33 -7.94
N GLY A 341 6.22 0.89 -7.15
CA GLY A 341 6.70 0.29 -5.90
C GLY A 341 5.58 0.17 -4.87
N PHE A 342 4.73 1.21 -4.76
CA PHE A 342 3.48 1.16 -4.01
C PHE A 342 2.55 0.05 -4.54
N ARG A 343 2.46 -0.15 -5.86
CA ARG A 343 1.65 -1.19 -6.51
C ARG A 343 2.15 -2.61 -6.25
N ALA A 344 3.46 -2.87 -6.34
CA ALA A 344 4.00 -4.23 -6.22
C ALA A 344 3.88 -4.80 -4.80
N ARG A 345 4.10 -3.98 -3.77
CA ARG A 345 3.91 -4.38 -2.36
C ARG A 345 2.44 -4.62 -1.97
N LEU A 346 1.50 -4.11 -2.78
CA LEU A 346 0.07 -4.40 -2.67
C LEU A 346 -0.33 -5.69 -3.40
N MET A 347 0.44 -6.10 -4.43
CA MET A 347 0.20 -7.32 -5.22
C MET A 347 0.90 -8.56 -4.63
N ASP A 348 2.05 -8.39 -3.96
CA ASP A 348 2.78 -9.47 -3.26
C ASP A 348 2.05 -9.94 -1.97
N LYS A 349 0.84 -9.44 -1.74
CA LYS A 349 -0.12 -9.90 -0.73
C LYS A 349 -1.17 -10.88 -1.29
N GLU A 350 -1.18 -11.17 -2.59
CA GLU A 350 -2.16 -12.07 -3.25
C GLU A 350 -1.59 -13.45 -3.65
N THR A 351 -0.45 -13.88 -3.08
CA THR A 351 0.06 -15.27 -3.17
C THR A 351 0.58 -15.72 -1.83
#